data_AF-A0A1V5W2N4-F1
#
_entry.id   AF-A0A1V5W2N4-F1
#
_cell.length_a   1.000
_cell.length_b   1.000
_cell.length_c   1.000
_cell.angle_alpha   90.00
_cell.angle_beta   90.00
_cell.angle_gamma   90.00
#
_symmetry.space_group_name_H-M   'P 1'
#
loop_
_entity.id
_entity.type
_entity.pdbx_description
1 polymer ?
#
loop_
_entity_poly.entity_id
_entity_poly.type
_entity_poly.pdbx_seq_one_letter_code
_entity_poly.pdbx_strand_id
1 'polypeptide(L)'
;MNIETDFYNRCIHTLEKAYELLIQTEPQQIEYDMYRSACVKEFEILLEQSGKLLRKVLKPYFHSSKAVDQLVFKDIFRQAVVKNIIDIELCERFLEYRDNRNNTAHDYGVNFAEETLILLPQFIADTKVLSLAIHTQNHDIEGKG
;
A
#
# COMPACT_ATOMS: atom_id res chain seq x y z
N MET A 1 2.10 -20.50 -7.12
CA MET A 1 0.86 -19.70 -6.94
C MET A 1 1.16 -18.36 -7.58
N ASN A 2 0.41 -17.94 -8.61
CA ASN A 2 0.68 -16.67 -9.28
C ASN A 2 -0.25 -15.59 -8.69
N ILE A 3 0.31 -14.68 -7.90
CA ILE A 3 -0.41 -13.53 -7.36
C ILE A 3 -0.32 -12.38 -8.38
N GLU A 4 -1.45 -12.05 -8.99
CA GLU A 4 -1.57 -10.95 -9.95
C GLU A 4 -1.43 -9.58 -9.27
N THR A 5 -0.49 -8.76 -9.77
CA THR A 5 -0.19 -7.41 -9.27
C THR A 5 -0.57 -6.30 -10.26
N ASP A 6 -1.19 -6.62 -11.40
CA ASP A 6 -1.44 -5.65 -12.48
C ASP A 6 -2.31 -4.47 -12.05
N PHE A 7 -3.40 -4.75 -11.33
CA PHE A 7 -4.24 -3.70 -10.77
C PHE A 7 -3.47 -2.82 -9.76
N TYR A 8 -2.64 -3.44 -8.92
CA TYR A 8 -1.83 -2.73 -7.93
C TYR A 8 -0.80 -1.81 -8.60
N ASN A 9 -0.08 -2.31 -9.60
CA ASN A 9 0.88 -1.54 -10.38
C ASN A 9 0.21 -0.40 -11.14
N ARG A 10 -0.99 -0.63 -11.68
CA ARG A 10 -1.78 0.44 -12.30
C ARG A 10 -2.13 1.54 -11.30
N CYS A 11 -2.56 1.20 -10.09
CA CYS A 11 -2.81 2.18 -9.03
C CYS A 11 -1.55 2.95 -8.61
N ILE A 12 -0.38 2.29 -8.54
CA ILE A 12 0.90 2.96 -8.27
C ILE A 12 1.16 4.03 -9.34
N HIS A 13 1.01 3.69 -10.63
CA HIS A 13 1.21 4.64 -11.72
C HIS A 13 0.21 5.80 -11.69
N THR A 14 -1.06 5.53 -11.37
CA THR A 14 -2.08 6.58 -11.21
C THR A 14 -1.71 7.53 -10.07
N LEU A 15 -1.32 7.00 -8.90
CA LEU A 15 -0.90 7.82 -7.76
C LEU A 15 0.32 8.67 -8.09
N GLU A 16 1.35 8.04 -8.67
CA GLU A 16 2.58 8.72 -9.07
C GLU A 16 2.28 9.87 -10.05
N LYS A 17 1.41 9.63 -11.04
CA LYS A 17 1.05 10.68 -12.00
C LYS A 17 0.21 11.79 -11.36
N ALA A 18 -0.75 11.44 -10.51
CA ALA A 18 -1.56 12.42 -9.79
C ALA A 18 -0.69 13.31 -8.89
N TYR A 19 0.28 12.71 -8.20
CA TYR A 19 1.20 13.43 -7.33
C TYR A 19 2.13 14.35 -8.11
N GLU A 20 2.69 13.89 -9.23
CA GLU A 20 3.50 14.71 -10.14
C GLU A 20 2.75 15.95 -10.63
N LEU A 21 1.48 15.80 -11.02
CA LEU A 21 0.65 16.91 -11.46
C LEU A 21 0.30 17.85 -10.31
N LEU A 22 -0.01 17.30 -9.14
CA LEU A 22 -0.35 18.08 -7.95
C LEU A 22 0.77 19.05 -7.56
N ILE A 23 2.02 18.59 -7.49
CA ILE A 23 3.16 19.43 -7.07
C ILE A 23 3.51 20.54 -8.08
N GLN A 24 2.99 20.45 -9.31
CA GLN A 24 3.17 21.45 -10.37
C GLN A 24 1.98 22.42 -10.47
N THR A 25 0.91 22.19 -9.71
CA THR A 25 -0.35 22.94 -9.81
C THR A 25 -0.46 23.94 -8.65
N GLU A 26 -0.91 25.16 -8.95
CA GLU A 26 -1.08 26.17 -7.91
C GLU A 26 -2.30 25.85 -7.01
N PRO A 27 -2.23 26.00 -5.68
CA PRO A 27 -3.32 25.65 -4.76
C PRO A 27 -4.68 26.33 -5.03
N GLN A 28 -4.70 27.45 -5.75
CA GLN A 28 -5.93 28.18 -6.09
C GLN A 28 -6.63 27.63 -7.35
N GLN A 29 -5.99 26.73 -8.08
CA GLN A 29 -6.54 26.11 -9.28
C GLN A 29 -7.44 24.93 -8.90
N ILE A 30 -8.54 24.74 -9.62
CA ILE A 30 -9.47 23.62 -9.36
C ILE A 30 -8.79 22.27 -9.59
N GLU A 31 -7.80 22.23 -10.49
CA GLU A 31 -6.94 21.10 -10.77
C GLU A 31 -6.19 20.63 -9.51
N TYR A 32 -5.79 21.54 -8.62
CA TYR A 32 -5.11 21.19 -7.38
C TYR A 32 -6.00 20.30 -6.50
N ASP A 33 -7.25 20.72 -6.29
CA ASP A 33 -8.22 19.95 -5.50
C ASP A 33 -8.55 18.61 -6.16
N MET A 34 -8.62 18.57 -7.49
CA MET A 34 -8.83 17.33 -8.26
C MET A 34 -7.67 16.36 -8.09
N TYR A 35 -6.42 16.80 -8.29
CA TYR A 35 -5.23 15.95 -8.17
C TYR A 35 -5.00 15.51 -6.73
N ARG A 36 -5.24 16.39 -5.75
CA ARG A 36 -5.21 16.09 -4.32
C ARG A 36 -6.20 14.98 -3.96
N SER A 37 -7.44 15.09 -4.45
CA SER A 37 -8.48 14.08 -4.23
C SER A 37 -8.10 12.73 -4.86
N ALA A 38 -7.52 12.76 -6.07
CA ALA A 38 -7.01 11.56 -6.73
C ALA A 38 -5.87 10.90 -5.93
N CYS A 39 -4.90 11.69 -5.44
CA CYS A 39 -3.78 11.19 -4.65
C CYS A 39 -4.24 10.47 -3.38
N VAL A 40 -5.14 11.11 -2.62
CA VAL A 40 -5.73 10.49 -1.43
C VAL A 40 -6.43 9.20 -1.82
N LYS A 41 -7.25 9.23 -2.87
CA LYS A 41 -8.05 8.06 -3.21
C LYS A 41 -7.18 6.86 -3.58
N GLU A 42 -6.15 7.09 -4.38
CA GLU A 42 -5.19 6.05 -4.75
C GLU A 42 -4.34 5.59 -3.55
N PHE A 43 -3.98 6.48 -2.62
CA PHE A 43 -3.35 6.09 -1.36
C PHE A 43 -4.20 5.09 -0.56
N GLU A 44 -5.51 5.38 -0.38
CA GLU A 44 -6.42 4.46 0.30
C GLU A 44 -6.52 3.10 -0.40
N ILE A 45 -6.66 3.13 -1.74
CA ILE A 45 -6.78 1.92 -2.56
C ILE A 45 -5.51 1.09 -2.44
N LEU A 46 -4.34 1.69 -2.63
CA LEU A 46 -3.05 1.01 -2.54
C LEU A 46 -2.82 0.43 -1.14
N LEU A 47 -3.17 1.16 -0.09
CA LEU A 47 -3.01 0.67 1.27
C LEU A 47 -3.88 -0.56 1.53
N GLU A 48 -5.15 -0.54 1.09
CA GLU A 48 -6.04 -1.69 1.19
C GLU A 48 -5.52 -2.88 0.36
N GLN A 49 -5.09 -2.65 -0.88
CA GLN A 49 -4.57 -3.69 -1.76
C GLN A 49 -3.28 -4.31 -1.22
N SER A 50 -2.41 -3.51 -0.61
CA SER A 50 -1.15 -3.98 0.01
C SER A 50 -1.43 -5.08 1.05
N GLY A 51 -2.39 -4.84 1.95
CA GLY A 51 -2.82 -5.85 2.92
C GLY A 51 -3.47 -7.07 2.28
N LYS A 52 -4.31 -6.88 1.25
CA LYS A 52 -4.98 -7.98 0.53
C LYS A 52 -3.98 -8.89 -0.19
N LEU A 53 -3.00 -8.31 -0.88
CA LEU A 53 -1.98 -9.06 -1.62
C LEU A 53 -1.05 -9.79 -0.68
N LEU A 54 -0.53 -9.13 0.37
CA LEU A 54 0.27 -9.81 1.40
C LEU A 54 -0.49 -10.95 2.06
N ARG A 55 -1.79 -10.78 2.33
CA ARG A 55 -2.63 -11.88 2.84
C ARG A 55 -2.61 -13.08 1.89
N LYS A 56 -2.71 -12.86 0.57
CA LYS A 56 -2.59 -13.94 -0.43
C LYS A 56 -1.20 -14.58 -0.37
N VAL A 57 -0.12 -13.80 -0.30
CA VAL A 57 1.27 -14.30 -0.17
C VAL A 57 1.41 -15.19 1.07
N LEU A 58 0.78 -14.82 2.18
CA LEU A 58 0.90 -15.56 3.44
C LEU A 58 0.14 -16.90 3.46
N LYS A 59 -0.86 -17.11 2.59
CA LYS A 59 -1.70 -18.32 2.61
C LYS A 59 -0.92 -19.65 2.67
N PRO A 60 0.13 -19.86 1.85
CA PRO A 60 0.91 -21.11 1.88
C PRO A 60 1.72 -21.32 3.17
N TYR A 61 1.96 -20.27 3.95
CA TYR A 61 2.77 -20.33 5.17
C TYR A 61 1.96 -20.73 6.42
N PHE A 62 0.65 -20.94 6.27
CA PHE A 62 -0.26 -21.28 7.36
C PHE A 62 -0.95 -22.60 7.11
N HIS A 63 -1.25 -23.32 8.19
CA HIS A 63 -1.91 -24.62 8.17
C HIS A 63 -3.36 -24.58 7.64
N SER A 64 -3.99 -23.40 7.59
CA SER A 64 -5.30 -23.22 6.96
C SER A 64 -5.49 -21.79 6.47
N SER A 65 -6.19 -21.63 5.34
CA SER A 65 -6.58 -20.32 4.82
C SER A 65 -7.38 -19.51 5.85
N LYS A 66 -8.21 -20.18 6.67
CA LYS A 66 -9.02 -19.55 7.72
C LYS A 66 -8.17 -18.85 8.79
N ALA A 67 -7.01 -19.41 9.14
CA ALA A 67 -6.08 -18.78 10.08
C ALA A 67 -5.52 -17.47 9.52
N VAL A 68 -5.24 -17.43 8.22
CA VAL A 68 -4.74 -16.22 7.55
C VAL A 68 -5.83 -15.17 7.43
N ASP A 69 -7.06 -15.56 7.14
CA ASP A 69 -8.19 -14.62 6.97
C ASP A 69 -8.58 -13.92 8.28
N GLN A 70 -8.23 -14.48 9.44
CA GLN A 70 -8.43 -13.86 10.75
C GLN A 70 -7.42 -12.76 11.09
N LEU A 71 -6.29 -12.68 10.39
CA LEU A 71 -5.27 -11.67 10.66
C LEU A 71 -5.81 -10.27 10.35
N VAL A 72 -5.64 -9.34 11.29
CA VAL A 72 -5.89 -7.92 11.01
C VAL A 72 -4.73 -7.32 10.22
N PHE A 73 -4.93 -6.12 9.65
CA PHE A 73 -3.93 -5.46 8.82
C PHE A 73 -2.53 -5.44 9.45
N LYS A 74 -2.43 -5.03 10.73
CA LYS A 74 -1.13 -4.96 11.41
C LYS A 74 -0.47 -6.33 11.54
N ASP A 75 -1.26 -7.39 11.73
CA ASP A 75 -0.73 -8.75 11.86
C ASP A 75 -0.29 -9.33 10.52
N ILE A 76 -0.95 -8.97 9.41
CA ILE A 76 -0.50 -9.35 8.06
C ILE A 76 0.93 -8.86 7.81
N PHE A 77 1.20 -7.59 8.08
CA PHE A 77 2.53 -7.01 7.86
C PHE A 77 3.58 -7.61 8.80
N ARG A 78 3.26 -7.80 10.08
CA ARG A 78 4.16 -8.48 11.03
C ARG A 78 4.48 -9.91 10.61
N GLN A 79 3.48 -10.66 10.13
CA GLN A 79 3.70 -12.02 9.63
C GLN A 79 4.55 -12.01 8.36
N ALA A 80 4.40 -11.01 7.48
CA ALA A 80 5.26 -10.87 6.31
C ALA A 80 6.73 -10.67 6.69
N VAL A 81 7.03 -9.91 7.76
CA VAL A 81 8.39 -9.80 8.33
C VAL A 81 8.88 -11.14 8.86
N VAL A 82 8.08 -11.84 9.67
CA VAL A 82 8.44 -13.15 10.24
C VAL A 82 8.77 -14.18 9.15
N LYS A 83 8.15 -14.06 7.97
CA LYS A 83 8.41 -14.94 6.82
C LYS A 83 9.49 -14.40 5.87
N ASN A 84 10.17 -13.32 6.23
CA ASN A 84 11.19 -12.64 5.42
C ASN A 84 10.71 -12.23 4.02
N ILE A 85 9.42 -11.90 3.89
CA ILE A 85 8.84 -11.40 2.62
C ILE A 85 9.16 -9.91 2.46
N ILE A 86 9.12 -9.17 3.57
CA ILE A 86 9.47 -7.75 3.67
C ILE A 86 10.37 -7.52 4.88
N ASP A 87 11.10 -6.41 4.89
CA ASP A 87 11.86 -6.00 6.06
C ASP A 87 10.99 -5.31 7.13
N ILE A 88 11.57 -5.13 8.31
CA ILE A 88 10.89 -4.51 9.45
C ILE A 88 10.58 -3.02 9.21
N GLU A 89 11.44 -2.31 8.49
CA GLU A 89 11.28 -0.87 8.25
C GLU A 89 10.09 -0.59 7.33
N LEU A 90 9.94 -1.37 6.25
CA LEU A 90 8.80 -1.34 5.35
C LEU A 90 7.51 -1.69 6.10
N CYS A 91 7.55 -2.69 6.98
CA CYS A 91 6.42 -3.01 7.84
C CYS A 91 6.02 -1.80 8.69
N GLU A 92 6.96 -1.19 9.42
CA GLU A 92 6.69 -0.05 10.29
C GLU A 92 6.08 1.13 9.52
N ARG A 93 6.63 1.48 8.34
CA ARG A 93 6.07 2.52 7.48
C ARG A 93 4.64 2.22 7.03
N PHE A 94 4.34 0.98 6.65
CA PHE A 94 2.95 0.58 6.33
C PHE A 94 1.99 0.63 7.51
N LEU A 95 2.47 0.40 8.74
CA LEU A 95 1.66 0.58 9.94
C LEU A 95 1.38 2.08 10.19
N GLU A 96 2.37 2.94 9.98
CA GLU A 96 2.21 4.40 10.06
C GLU A 96 1.20 4.91 9.02
N TYR A 97 1.30 4.48 7.76
CA TYR A 97 0.33 4.81 6.70
C TYR A 97 -1.09 4.39 7.08
N ARG A 98 -1.23 3.24 7.75
CA ARG A 98 -2.53 2.75 8.25
C ARG A 98 -3.08 3.59 9.39
N ASP A 99 -2.22 4.00 10.31
CA ASP A 99 -2.64 4.83 11.44
C ASP A 99 -3.00 6.24 10.97
N ASN A 100 -2.21 6.83 10.05
CA ASN A 100 -2.56 8.08 9.37
C ASN A 100 -3.94 7.98 8.69
N ARG A 101 -4.19 6.95 7.87
CA ARG A 101 -5.49 6.72 7.21
C ARG A 101 -6.67 6.59 8.19
N ASN A 102 -6.46 6.04 9.38
CA ASN A 102 -7.52 5.87 10.37
C ASN A 102 -7.83 7.16 11.12
N ASN A 103 -6.81 7.96 11.41
CA ASN A 103 -6.96 9.28 12.04
C ASN A 103 -7.64 10.26 11.07
N THR A 104 -7.28 10.21 9.79
CA THR A 104 -7.79 11.11 8.75
C THR A 104 -9.24 10.83 8.36
N ALA A 105 -9.75 9.60 8.53
CA ALA A 105 -11.17 9.27 8.29
C ALA A 105 -12.14 9.94 9.29
N HIS A 106 -11.64 10.45 10.42
CA HIS A 106 -12.45 11.09 11.46
C HIS A 106 -12.45 12.64 11.34
N ASP A 107 -11.45 13.21 10.65
CA ASP A 107 -11.27 14.65 10.47
C ASP A 107 -11.62 15.03 9.02
N TYR A 108 -12.90 15.30 8.77
CA TYR A 108 -13.43 15.81 7.48
C TYR A 108 -12.98 17.27 7.19
N GLY A 109 -11.72 17.62 7.45
CA GLY A 109 -11.17 18.97 7.35
C GLY A 109 -9.93 19.03 6.46
N VAL A 110 -9.63 20.22 5.94
CA VAL A 110 -8.50 20.56 5.04
C VAL A 110 -7.15 19.96 5.46
N ASN A 111 -6.94 19.71 6.76
CA ASN A 111 -5.78 19.03 7.37
C ASN A 111 -5.55 17.60 6.83
N PHE A 112 -6.60 16.96 6.30
CA PHE A 112 -6.63 15.60 5.76
C PHE A 112 -5.53 15.30 4.73
N ALA A 113 -5.26 16.22 3.81
CA ALA A 113 -4.29 15.93 2.76
C ALA A 113 -2.89 16.39 3.10
N GLU A 114 -2.66 17.47 3.82
CA GLU A 114 -1.28 17.98 3.96
C GLU A 114 -0.36 16.95 4.61
N GLU A 115 -0.79 16.29 5.68
CA GLU A 115 -0.02 15.21 6.32
C GLU A 115 0.14 13.98 5.40
N THR A 116 -0.94 13.57 4.73
CA THR A 116 -0.90 12.42 3.80
C THR A 116 0.01 12.70 2.61
N LEU A 117 -0.04 13.93 2.06
CA LEU A 117 0.74 14.39 0.90
C LEU A 117 2.24 14.35 1.19
N ILE A 118 2.66 14.67 2.41
CA ILE A 118 4.06 14.56 2.86
C ILE A 118 4.54 13.10 2.81
N LEU A 119 3.66 12.14 3.09
CA LEU A 119 3.99 10.71 3.09
C LEU A 119 4.02 10.10 1.68
N LEU A 120 3.37 10.72 0.69
CA LEU A 120 3.18 10.13 -0.64
C LEU A 120 4.47 9.76 -1.38
N PRO A 121 5.55 10.57 -1.39
CA PRO A 121 6.79 10.18 -2.06
C PRO A 121 7.34 8.85 -1.56
N GLN A 122 7.41 8.70 -0.23
CA GLN A 122 7.90 7.47 0.39
C GLN A 122 6.91 6.32 0.20
N PHE A 123 5.61 6.58 0.33
CA PHE A 123 4.57 5.58 0.11
C PHE A 123 4.61 5.01 -1.32
N ILE A 124 4.80 5.86 -2.35
CA ILE A 124 4.95 5.42 -3.74
C ILE A 124 6.18 4.51 -3.89
N ALA A 125 7.31 4.86 -3.26
CA ALA A 125 8.49 4.00 -3.29
C ALA A 125 8.23 2.66 -2.58
N ASP A 126 7.61 2.69 -1.41
CA ASP A 126 7.33 1.50 -0.59
C ASP A 126 6.34 0.54 -1.26
N THR A 127 5.31 1.07 -1.94
CA THR A 127 4.37 0.25 -2.72
C THR A 127 5.07 -0.45 -3.90
N LYS A 128 6.05 0.20 -4.54
CA LYS A 128 6.89 -0.44 -5.57
C LYS A 128 7.76 -1.55 -4.98
N VAL A 129 8.39 -1.32 -3.82
CA VAL A 129 9.16 -2.36 -3.09
C VAL A 129 8.27 -3.54 -2.72
N LEU A 130 7.06 -3.28 -2.21
CA LEU A 130 6.11 -4.33 -1.86
C LEU A 130 5.67 -5.14 -3.09
N SER A 131 5.38 -4.47 -4.21
CA SER A 131 5.05 -5.14 -5.48
C SER A 131 6.16 -6.08 -5.92
N LEU A 132 7.41 -5.63 -5.86
CA LEU A 132 8.58 -6.46 -6.17
C LEU A 132 8.71 -7.65 -5.22
N ALA A 133 8.53 -7.44 -3.92
CA ALA A 133 8.57 -8.51 -2.93
C ALA A 133 7.51 -9.60 -3.20
N ILE A 134 6.28 -9.20 -3.53
CA ILE A 134 5.19 -10.11 -3.91
C ILE A 134 5.56 -10.89 -5.18
N HIS A 135 6.10 -10.19 -6.19
CA HIS A 135 6.52 -10.81 -7.43
C HIS A 135 7.62 -11.87 -7.20
N THR A 136 8.63 -11.58 -6.38
CA THR A 136 9.69 -12.56 -6.04
C THR A 136 9.11 -13.82 -5.39
N GLN A 137 8.10 -13.69 -4.53
CA GLN A 137 7.44 -14.85 -3.91
C GLN A 137 6.72 -15.74 -4.94
N ASN A 138 6.25 -15.18 -6.06
CA ASN A 138 5.66 -16.00 -7.14
C ASN A 138 6.72 -16.94 -7.76
N HIS A 139 7.95 -16.47 -7.93
CA HIS A 139 9.05 -17.24 -8.55
C HIS A 139 9.68 -18.26 -7.59
N ASP A 140 9.82 -17.92 -6.31
CA ASP A 140 10.42 -18.83 -5.30
C ASP A 140 9.55 -20.06 -5.00
N ILE A 141 8.24 -19.97 -5.19
CA ILE A 141 7.31 -21.09 -4.99
C ILE A 141 7.36 -22.08 -6.17
N GLU A 142 7.67 -21.62 -7.38
CA GLU A 142 7.77 -22.48 -8.57
C GLU A 142 9.06 -23.33 -8.59
N GLY A 143 10.13 -22.87 -7.94
CA GLY A 143 11.40 -23.61 -7.82
C GLY A 143 11.46 -24.66 -6.70
N LYS A 144 10.40 -24.82 -5.90
CA LYS A 144 10.31 -25.81 -4.80
C LYS A 144 9.35 -26.97 -5.07
N GLY A 145 8.91 -27.12 -6.33
CA GLY A 145 8.05 -28.21 -6.82
C GLY A 145 8.84 -29.36 -7.43
#